data_AF-A0A7X8HPB7-F1
#
_entry.id   AF-A0A7X8HPB7-F1
#
_cell.length_a   1.000
_cell.length_b   1.000
_cell.length_c   1.000
_cell.angle_alpha   90.00
_cell.angle_beta   90.00
_cell.angle_gamma   90.00
#
_symmetry.space_group_name_H-M   'P 1'
#
loop_
_entity.id
_entity.type
_entity.pdbx_description
1 polymer ?
#
loop_
_entity_poly.entity_id
_entity_poly.type
_entity_poly.pdbx_seq_one_letter_code
_entity_poly.pdbx_strand_id
1 'polypeptide(L)'
;MHNELDKIDILRGRLDISYKEAKAALDAAGGDVVEALINLEGEKADAEERFQDRGQEIWGQLKELLHKGQGYRIKVKKGDKTVLRVPASLGALGLLGVLASSEIALIGALGTAAAMTQKYTLEIERQNDTEDNDDSSSGTKQDT
;
A
#
# COMPACT_ATOMS: atom_id res chain seq x y z
N MET A 1 21.44 42.76 -13.39
CA MET A 1 21.79 41.49 -12.74
C MET A 1 20.68 41.15 -11.77
N HIS A 2 20.00 40.03 -11.94
CA HIS A 2 19.07 39.51 -10.92
C HIS A 2 19.89 38.94 -9.76
N ASN A 3 19.49 39.24 -8.54
CA ASN A 3 20.14 38.65 -7.37
C ASN A 3 19.78 37.14 -7.28
N GLU A 4 20.46 36.39 -6.42
CA GLU A 4 20.23 34.94 -6.30
C GLU A 4 18.79 34.60 -5.89
N LEU A 5 18.18 35.40 -5.01
CA LEU A 5 16.81 35.19 -4.55
C LEU A 5 15.79 35.38 -5.68
N ASP A 6 15.94 36.41 -6.51
CA ASP A 6 15.06 36.66 -7.66
C ASP A 6 15.06 35.45 -8.62
N LYS A 7 16.23 34.84 -8.84
CA LYS A 7 16.38 33.65 -9.68
C LYS A 7 15.68 32.44 -9.06
N ILE A 8 15.82 32.25 -7.76
CA ILE A 8 15.14 31.18 -7.01
C ILE A 8 13.63 31.36 -7.05
N ASP A 9 13.13 32.59 -6.90
CA ASP A 9 11.70 32.90 -6.97
C ASP A 9 11.12 32.64 -8.36
N ILE A 10 11.87 32.88 -9.44
CA ILE A 10 11.47 32.50 -10.80
C ILE A 10 11.27 30.99 -10.90
N LEU A 11 12.22 30.17 -10.41
CA LEU A 11 12.10 28.70 -10.46
C LEU A 11 10.87 28.21 -9.69
N ARG A 12 10.66 28.73 -8.48
CA ARG A 12 9.48 28.40 -7.66
C ARG A 12 8.18 28.79 -8.34
N GLY A 13 8.13 29.99 -8.93
CA GLY A 13 6.93 30.50 -9.60
C GLY A 13 6.57 29.74 -10.89
N ARG A 14 7.55 29.06 -11.52
CA ARG A 14 7.33 28.26 -12.72
C ARG A 14 6.99 26.80 -12.42
N LEU A 15 7.63 26.21 -11.41
CA LEU A 15 7.60 24.77 -11.19
C LEU A 15 6.93 24.35 -9.87
N ASP A 16 6.44 25.28 -9.06
CA ASP A 16 5.83 25.02 -7.74
C ASP A 16 6.67 24.10 -6.86
N ILE A 17 7.93 24.50 -6.62
CA ILE A 17 8.92 23.75 -5.84
C ILE A 17 9.34 24.50 -4.57
N SER A 18 9.96 23.80 -3.62
CA SER A 18 10.48 24.41 -2.39
C SER A 18 11.71 25.31 -2.66
N TYR A 19 11.99 26.25 -1.74
CA TYR A 19 13.19 27.10 -1.82
C TYR A 19 14.47 26.26 -1.82
N LYS A 20 14.44 25.13 -1.09
CA LYS A 20 15.54 24.19 -1.02
C LYS A 20 15.82 23.54 -2.38
N GLU A 21 14.78 23.06 -3.05
CA GLU A 21 14.89 22.45 -4.38
C GLU A 21 15.32 23.47 -5.43
N ALA A 22 14.71 24.65 -5.44
CA ALA A 22 15.06 25.72 -6.37
C ALA A 22 16.51 26.18 -6.20
N LYS A 23 17.01 26.32 -4.97
CA LYS A 23 18.42 26.64 -4.71
C LYS A 23 19.35 25.53 -5.21
N ALA A 24 19.04 24.27 -4.90
CA ALA A 24 19.86 23.14 -5.32
C ALA A 24 19.97 23.06 -6.86
N ALA A 25 18.85 23.26 -7.57
CA ALA A 25 18.83 23.27 -9.02
C ALA A 25 19.61 24.45 -9.62
N LEU A 26 19.47 25.65 -9.03
CA LEU A 26 20.21 26.82 -9.47
C LEU A 26 21.73 26.66 -9.24
N ASP A 27 22.13 26.09 -8.11
CA ASP A 27 23.54 25.78 -7.79
C ASP A 27 24.11 24.74 -8.77
N ALA A 28 23.34 23.68 -9.07
CA ALA A 28 23.72 22.65 -10.03
C ALA A 28 23.87 23.19 -11.47
N ALA A 29 23.05 24.18 -11.84
CA ALA A 29 23.08 24.86 -13.13
C ALA A 29 24.13 26.00 -13.19
N GLY A 30 24.99 26.14 -12.17
CA GLY A 30 26.00 27.21 -12.14
C GLY A 30 25.41 28.62 -12.13
N GLY A 31 24.17 28.78 -11.65
CA GLY A 31 23.45 30.05 -11.59
C GLY A 31 22.69 30.42 -12.86
N ASP A 32 22.61 29.54 -13.86
CA ASP A 32 21.76 29.71 -15.04
C ASP A 32 20.31 29.24 -14.76
N VAL A 33 19.36 30.15 -14.90
CA VAL A 33 17.94 29.88 -14.61
C VAL A 33 17.29 29.01 -15.68
N VAL A 34 17.67 29.20 -16.95
CA VAL A 34 17.10 28.45 -18.06
C VAL A 34 17.57 27.01 -17.99
N GLU A 35 18.85 26.79 -17.75
CA GLU A 35 19.41 25.45 -17.56
C GLU A 35 18.80 24.74 -16.34
N ALA A 36 18.61 25.46 -15.22
CA ALA A 36 17.94 24.91 -14.04
C ALA A 36 16.48 24.49 -14.32
N LEU A 37 15.74 25.27 -15.12
CA LEU A 37 14.37 24.92 -15.54
C LEU A 37 14.37 23.66 -16.40
N ILE A 38 15.23 23.58 -17.41
CA ILE A 38 15.33 22.43 -18.32
C ILE A 38 15.62 21.16 -17.52
N ASN A 39 16.59 21.22 -16.60
CA ASN A 39 16.97 20.07 -15.79
C ASN A 39 15.82 19.59 -14.89
N LEU A 40 15.15 20.51 -14.19
CA LEU A 40 14.02 20.17 -13.31
C LEU A 40 12.79 19.64 -14.08
N GLU A 41 12.53 20.15 -15.28
CA GLU A 41 11.45 19.64 -16.14
C GLU A 41 11.75 18.21 -16.60
N GLY A 42 13.00 17.94 -17.01
CA GLY A 42 13.46 16.59 -17.36
C GLY A 42 13.34 15.61 -16.20
N GLU A 43 13.80 15.98 -15.00
CA GLU A 43 13.72 15.12 -13.82
C GLU A 43 12.28 14.79 -13.42
N LYS A 44 11.36 15.76 -13.52
CA LYS A 44 9.93 15.53 -13.25
C LYS A 44 9.30 14.59 -14.28
N ALA A 45 9.59 14.78 -15.57
CA ALA A 45 9.08 13.94 -16.64
C ALA A 45 9.59 12.48 -16.49
N ASP A 46 10.88 12.30 -16.22
CA ASP A 46 11.48 10.98 -15.98
C ASP A 46 10.87 10.30 -14.74
N ALA A 47 10.62 11.05 -13.67
CA ALA A 47 10.00 10.53 -12.46
C ALA A 47 8.55 10.10 -12.71
N GLU A 48 7.78 10.87 -13.49
CA GLU A 48 6.40 10.57 -13.85
C GLU A 48 6.31 9.35 -14.77
N GLU A 49 7.15 9.26 -15.79
CA GLU A 49 7.22 8.10 -16.70
C GLU A 49 7.59 6.83 -15.92
N ARG A 50 8.65 6.89 -15.08
CA ARG A 50 9.04 5.76 -14.23
C ARG A 50 7.94 5.36 -13.25
N PHE A 51 7.18 6.32 -12.72
CA PHE A 51 6.07 6.03 -11.83
C PHE A 51 4.90 5.38 -12.58
N GLN A 52 4.60 5.85 -13.80
CA GLN A 52 3.57 5.28 -14.64
C GLN A 52 3.88 3.83 -15.03
N ASP A 53 5.11 3.57 -15.50
CA ASP A 53 5.55 2.23 -15.91
C ASP A 53 5.54 1.26 -14.73
N ARG A 54 6.14 1.65 -13.59
CA ARG A 54 6.13 0.81 -12.39
C ARG A 54 4.72 0.63 -11.85
N GLY A 55 3.89 1.66 -11.90
CA GLY A 55 2.49 1.61 -11.47
C GLY A 55 1.69 0.58 -12.27
N GLN A 56 1.86 0.55 -13.60
CA GLN A 56 1.22 -0.43 -14.47
C GLN A 56 1.70 -1.86 -14.19
N GLU A 57 3.00 -2.06 -13.97
CA GLU A 57 3.57 -3.37 -13.62
C GLU A 57 3.00 -3.88 -12.29
N ILE A 58 3.04 -3.06 -11.24
CA ILE A 58 2.53 -3.40 -9.91
C ILE A 58 1.02 -3.68 -9.98
N TRP A 59 0.26 -2.90 -10.75
CA TRP A 59 -1.17 -3.13 -10.95
C TRP A 59 -1.44 -4.47 -11.65
N GLY A 60 -0.62 -4.83 -12.64
CA GLY A 60 -0.68 -6.13 -13.31
C GLY A 60 -0.46 -7.29 -12.32
N GLN A 61 0.58 -7.21 -11.50
CA GLN A 61 0.88 -8.22 -10.48
C GLN A 61 -0.25 -8.35 -9.45
N LEU A 62 -0.78 -7.22 -8.98
CA LEU A 62 -1.92 -7.21 -8.07
C LEU A 62 -3.15 -7.89 -8.68
N LYS A 63 -3.48 -7.59 -9.94
CA LYS A 63 -4.62 -8.22 -10.63
C LYS A 63 -4.45 -9.73 -10.75
N GLU A 64 -3.23 -10.20 -10.99
CA GLU A 64 -2.90 -11.62 -11.04
C GLU A 64 -3.04 -12.29 -9.67
N LEU A 65 -2.55 -11.64 -8.60
CA LEU A 65 -2.71 -12.11 -7.22
C LEU A 65 -4.19 -12.19 -6.82
N LEU A 66 -4.99 -11.21 -7.20
CA LEU A 66 -6.44 -11.22 -6.96
C LEU A 66 -7.12 -12.39 -7.67
N HIS A 67 -6.77 -12.66 -8.94
CA HIS A 67 -7.30 -13.82 -9.68
C HIS A 67 -6.87 -15.15 -9.05
N LYS A 68 -5.57 -15.32 -8.78
CA LYS A 68 -5.04 -16.52 -8.12
C LYS A 68 -5.67 -16.72 -6.73
N GLY A 69 -5.91 -15.63 -6.00
CA GLY A 69 -6.48 -15.61 -4.66
C GLY A 69 -7.97 -15.99 -4.58
N GLN A 70 -8.71 -16.01 -5.71
CA GLN A 70 -10.11 -16.42 -5.71
C GLN A 70 -10.29 -17.86 -5.21
N GLY A 71 -9.35 -18.75 -5.50
CA GLY A 71 -9.36 -20.14 -5.05
C GLY A 71 -8.82 -20.35 -3.63
N TYR A 72 -8.54 -19.29 -2.87
CA TYR A 72 -7.94 -19.37 -1.54
C TYR A 72 -8.74 -18.58 -0.49
N ARG A 73 -8.79 -19.12 0.72
CA ARG A 73 -9.37 -18.44 1.89
C ARG A 73 -8.34 -18.39 3.02
N ILE A 74 -8.40 -17.30 3.77
CA ILE A 74 -7.65 -17.10 5.00
C ILE A 74 -8.60 -17.36 6.16
N LYS A 75 -8.22 -18.26 7.05
CA LYS A 75 -8.86 -18.49 8.35
C LYS A 75 -8.07 -17.76 9.42
N VAL A 76 -8.78 -17.01 10.26
CA VAL A 76 -8.24 -16.47 11.51
C VAL A 76 -8.70 -17.39 12.64
N LYS A 77 -7.76 -17.92 13.41
CA LYS A 77 -7.99 -18.90 14.47
C LYS A 77 -7.61 -18.38 15.84
N LYS A 78 -8.30 -18.84 16.88
CA LYS A 78 -7.93 -18.67 18.29
C LYS A 78 -7.94 -20.06 18.95
N GLY A 79 -6.77 -20.65 19.09
CA GLY A 79 -6.66 -22.10 19.33
C GLY A 79 -7.22 -22.87 18.14
N ASP A 80 -8.06 -23.87 18.40
CA ASP A 80 -8.64 -24.73 17.33
C ASP A 80 -9.86 -24.10 16.65
N LYS A 81 -10.43 -23.03 17.22
CA LYS A 81 -11.63 -22.39 16.70
C LYS A 81 -11.31 -21.37 15.61
N THR A 82 -11.93 -21.54 14.44
CA THR A 82 -11.94 -20.51 13.39
C THR A 82 -12.93 -19.41 13.78
N VAL A 83 -12.45 -18.16 13.89
CA VAL A 83 -13.27 -16.99 14.24
C VAL A 83 -13.68 -16.16 13.04
N LEU A 84 -12.90 -16.22 11.96
CA LEU A 84 -13.14 -15.48 10.72
C LEU A 84 -12.60 -16.30 9.55
N ARG A 85 -13.36 -16.33 8.46
CA ARG A 85 -12.94 -16.92 7.19
C ARG A 85 -13.23 -15.92 6.07
N VAL A 86 -12.20 -15.50 5.35
CA VAL A 86 -12.31 -14.49 4.28
C VAL A 86 -11.52 -14.93 3.04
N PRO A 87 -11.92 -14.51 1.82
CA PRO A 87 -11.11 -14.71 0.62
C PRO A 87 -9.71 -14.11 0.78
N ALA A 88 -8.69 -14.77 0.25
CA ALA A 88 -7.32 -14.26 0.32
C ALA A 88 -7.15 -12.92 -0.41
N SER A 89 -7.94 -12.68 -1.46
CA SER A 89 -8.00 -11.40 -2.17
C SER A 89 -8.41 -10.22 -1.28
N LEU A 90 -9.19 -10.45 -0.22
CA LEU A 90 -9.56 -9.40 0.73
C LEU A 90 -8.34 -8.88 1.51
N GLY A 91 -7.36 -9.74 1.79
CA GLY A 91 -6.10 -9.34 2.42
C GLY A 91 -5.31 -8.36 1.54
N ALA A 92 -5.21 -8.64 0.25
CA ALA A 92 -4.54 -7.74 -0.71
C ALA A 92 -5.25 -6.38 -0.81
N LEU A 93 -6.58 -6.36 -0.85
CA LEU A 93 -7.37 -5.12 -0.81
C LEU A 93 -7.19 -4.37 0.51
N GLY A 94 -7.11 -5.08 1.63
CA GLY A 94 -6.84 -4.50 2.94
C GLY A 94 -5.49 -3.78 2.99
N LEU A 95 -4.43 -4.38 2.42
CA LEU A 95 -3.12 -3.74 2.32
C LEU A 95 -3.14 -2.48 1.46
N LEU A 96 -3.87 -2.47 0.33
CA LEU A 96 -4.07 -1.25 -0.45
C LEU A 96 -4.81 -0.17 0.35
N GLY A 97 -5.83 -0.57 1.12
CA GLY A 97 -6.56 0.35 2.00
C GLY A 97 -5.66 1.00 3.05
N VAL A 98 -4.75 0.21 3.65
CA VAL A 98 -3.74 0.71 4.61
C VAL A 98 -2.83 1.76 3.97
N LEU A 99 -2.42 1.57 2.72
CA LEU A 99 -1.59 2.56 2.01
C LEU A 99 -2.38 3.81 1.61
N ALA A 100 -3.67 3.65 1.31
CA ALA A 100 -4.53 4.75 0.84
C ALA A 100 -5.06 5.65 1.96
N SER A 101 -5.17 5.15 3.20
CA SER A 101 -5.71 5.92 4.33
C SER A 101 -4.98 5.65 5.63
N SER A 102 -4.50 6.73 6.26
CA SER A 102 -3.86 6.69 7.58
C SER A 102 -4.80 6.17 8.68
N GLU A 103 -6.12 6.38 8.54
CA GLU A 103 -7.12 5.90 9.50
C GLU A 103 -7.25 4.37 9.41
N ILE A 104 -7.29 3.83 8.19
CA ILE A 104 -7.29 2.38 7.95
C ILE A 104 -5.96 1.77 8.43
N ALA A 105 -4.84 2.44 8.18
CA ALA A 105 -3.53 2.01 8.67
C ALA A 105 -3.49 1.88 10.19
N LEU A 106 -4.02 2.87 10.91
CA LEU A 106 -4.09 2.84 12.38
C LEU A 106 -4.96 1.68 12.88
N ILE A 107 -6.14 1.49 12.29
CA ILE A 107 -7.04 0.36 12.64
C ILE A 107 -6.34 -0.97 12.37
N GLY A 108 -5.69 -1.11 11.20
CA GLY A 108 -4.93 -2.29 10.82
C GLY A 108 -3.82 -2.59 11.82
N ALA A 109 -3.02 -1.59 12.19
CA ALA A 109 -1.93 -1.74 13.17
C ALA A 109 -2.44 -2.18 14.54
N LEU A 110 -3.49 -1.53 15.07
CA LEU A 110 -4.10 -1.89 16.35
C LEU A 110 -4.71 -3.29 16.33
N GLY A 111 -5.44 -3.63 15.26
CA GLY A 111 -6.02 -4.96 15.08
C GLY A 111 -4.95 -6.04 15.02
N THR A 112 -3.85 -5.79 14.30
CA THR A 112 -2.73 -6.73 14.18
C THR A 112 -2.03 -6.92 15.52
N ALA A 113 -1.74 -5.84 16.24
CA ALA A 113 -1.14 -5.91 17.57
C ALA A 113 -2.02 -6.68 18.56
N ALA A 114 -3.32 -6.39 18.60
CA ALA A 114 -4.28 -7.11 19.44
C ALA A 114 -4.35 -8.60 19.09
N ALA A 115 -4.33 -8.93 17.80
CA ALA A 115 -4.31 -10.31 17.32
C ALA A 115 -3.05 -11.07 17.80
N MET A 116 -1.88 -10.44 17.73
CA MET A 116 -0.62 -11.00 18.21
C MET A 116 -0.65 -11.23 19.73
N THR A 117 -1.09 -10.25 20.51
CA THR A 117 -1.20 -10.37 21.97
C THR A 117 -2.15 -11.50 22.39
N GLN A 118 -3.25 -11.67 21.66
CA GLN A 118 -4.23 -12.72 21.93
C GLN A 118 -3.93 -14.07 21.26
N LYS A 119 -2.76 -14.21 20.63
CA LYS A 119 -2.29 -15.44 19.97
C LYS A 119 -3.25 -15.95 18.89
N TYR A 120 -3.81 -15.04 18.09
CA TYR A 120 -4.52 -15.45 16.89
C TYR A 120 -3.53 -15.98 15.84
N THR A 121 -3.94 -17.00 15.08
CA THR A 121 -3.15 -17.59 14.00
C THR A 121 -3.89 -17.46 12.67
N LEU A 122 -3.12 -17.44 11.58
CA LEU A 122 -3.62 -17.42 10.21
C LEU A 122 -3.35 -18.77 9.55
N GLU A 123 -4.37 -19.35 8.93
CA GLU A 123 -4.25 -20.52 8.07
C GLU A 123 -4.74 -20.18 6.67
N ILE A 124 -4.07 -20.68 5.65
CA ILE A 124 -4.47 -20.50 4.25
C ILE A 124 -4.98 -21.85 3.76
N GLU A 125 -6.20 -21.87 3.23
CA GLU A 125 -6.82 -23.05 2.62
C GLU A 125 -7.14 -22.78 1.15
N ARG A 126 -7.15 -23.83 0.33
CA ARG A 126 -7.70 -23.78 -1.01
C ARG A 126 -9.19 -24.10 -0.96
N GLN A 127 -10.00 -23.39 -1.75
CA GLN A 127 -11.47 -23.51 -1.76
C GLN A 127 -11.98 -24.92 -2.13
N ASN A 128 -11.16 -25.77 -2.73
CA ASN A 128 -11.54 -27.12 -3.14
C ASN A 128 -11.43 -28.17 -2.02
N ASP A 129 -10.92 -27.80 -0.83
CA ASP A 129 -10.62 -28.75 0.25
C ASP A 129 -11.68 -28.79 1.37
N THR A 130 -12.84 -28.13 1.23
CA THR A 130 -13.88 -28.19 2.26
C THR A 130 -15.28 -28.02 1.67
N GLU A 131 -15.86 -29.14 1.23
CA GLU A 131 -17.28 -29.38 1.44
C GLU A 131 -17.57 -29.30 2.95
N ASP A 132 -18.74 -28.73 3.28
CA ASP A 132 -19.24 -28.45 4.62
C ASP A 132 -18.84 -29.48 5.68
N ASN A 133 -18.04 -29.05 6.66
CA ASN A 133 -18.17 -29.58 8.01
C ASN A 133 -18.38 -28.38 8.94
N ASP A 134 -19.66 -28.02 9.06
CA ASP A 134 -20.19 -27.36 10.24
C ASP A 134 -19.90 -28.25 11.45
N ASP A 135 -18.83 -27.94 12.18
CA ASP A 135 -18.62 -28.48 13.52
C ASP A 135 -19.59 -27.79 14.48
N SER A 136 -20.86 -28.20 14.37
CA SER A 136 -21.92 -27.98 15.34
C SER A 136 -21.84 -29.06 16.41
N SER A 137 -20.75 -29.08 17.19
CA SER A 137 -20.69 -29.84 18.42
C SER A 137 -21.38 -29.09 19.56
N SER A 138 -22.72 -29.15 19.61
CA SER A 138 -23.47 -28.99 20.86
C SER A 138 -23.92 -30.37 21.34
N GLY A 139 -23.06 -31.01 22.14
CA GLY A 139 -23.46 -32.16 22.93
C GLY A 139 -24.32 -31.72 24.10
N THR A 140 -25.47 -32.36 24.30
CA THR A 140 -25.96 -32.68 25.65
C THR A 140 -26.72 -34.00 25.56
N LYS A 141 -26.11 -35.06 26.10
CA LYS A 141 -26.82 -36.24 26.61
C LYS A 141 -27.17 -35.96 28.07
N GLN A 142 -28.34 -36.45 28.48
CA GLN A 142 -28.90 -36.73 29.84
C GLN A 142 -30.38 -36.31 29.81
N ASP A 143 -31.40 -37.05 30.26
CA ASP A 143 -31.55 -38.35 30.91
C ASP A 143 -33.02 -38.80 30.72
N THR A 144 -33.27 -40.11 30.85
CA THR A 144 -34.48 -40.86 31.29
C THR A 144 -34.84 -42.00 30.35
#